data_AF-A0A8S9RR04-F1
#
_entry.id   AF-A0A8S9RR04-F1
#
_cell.length_a   1.000
_cell.length_b   1.000
_cell.length_c   1.000
_cell.angle_alpha   90.00
_cell.angle_beta   90.00
_cell.angle_gamma   90.00
#
_symmetry.space_group_name_H-M   'P 1'
#
loop_
_entity.id
_entity.type
_entity.pdbx_description
1 polymer ?
#
loop_
_entity_poly.entity_id
_entity_poly.type
_entity_poly.pdbx_seq_one_letter_code
_entity_poly.pdbx_strand_id
1 'polypeptide(L)'
;MNVLLGLIETLCQLPENLSDDDLSEASAAVLYLKQVGFKMDWLEEKLEEVQEKKTKVNTGKAQLQHMEEEFKVLNKKCLELKDLTSNLFSGRVLYENFERHPETALTFIQNTTKLRTYDSFIVKTYKE
;
A
#
# COMPACT_ATOMS: atom_id res chain seq x y z
N MET A 1 -10.10 22.33 35.36
CA MET A 1 -10.37 20.88 35.41
C MET A 1 -9.53 20.29 36.55
N ASN A 2 -10.03 19.30 37.28
CA ASN A 2 -9.21 18.61 38.28
C ASN A 2 -8.20 17.71 37.56
N VAL A 3 -6.93 17.68 38.02
CA VAL A 3 -5.86 16.81 37.49
C VAL A 3 -6.32 15.35 37.39
N LEU A 4 -7.03 14.85 38.40
CA LEU A 4 -7.58 13.49 38.40
C LEU A 4 -8.64 13.29 37.32
N LEU A 5 -9.53 14.27 37.11
CA LEU A 5 -10.58 14.18 36.10
C LEU A 5 -9.97 14.18 34.70
N GLY A 6 -9.01 15.06 34.43
CA GLY A 6 -8.32 15.11 33.15
C GLY A 6 -7.57 13.81 32.86
N LEU A 7 -6.89 13.24 33.86
CA LEU A 7 -6.22 11.95 33.72
C LEU A 7 -7.20 10.82 33.37
N ILE A 8 -8.35 10.74 34.04
CA ILE A 8 -9.37 9.73 33.75
C ILE A 8 -9.89 9.90 32.32
N GLU A 9 -10.20 11.13 31.92
CA GLU A 9 -10.66 11.42 30.56
C GLU A 9 -9.65 11.01 29.49
N THR A 10 -8.36 11.30 29.69
CA THR A 10 -7.28 10.87 28.81
C THR A 10 -7.20 9.34 28.74
N LEU A 11 -7.19 8.64 29.88
CA LEU A 11 -7.09 7.17 29.91
C LEU A 11 -8.34 6.44 29.41
N CYS A 12 -9.48 7.12 29.32
CA CYS A 12 -10.70 6.61 28.69
C CYS A 12 -10.71 6.74 27.16
N GLN A 13 -9.75 7.45 26.56
CA GLN A 13 -9.65 7.54 25.11
C GLN A 13 -9.12 6.26 24.47
N LEU A 14 -9.35 6.13 23.16
CA LEU A 14 -8.75 5.05 22.38
C LEU A 14 -7.22 5.22 22.33
N PRO A 15 -6.43 4.15 22.47
CA PRO A 15 -4.96 4.22 22.40
C PRO A 15 -4.42 4.84 21.10
N GLU A 16 -5.20 4.76 20.01
CA GLU A 16 -4.91 5.36 18.71
C GLU A 16 -5.00 6.90 18.70
N ASN A 17 -5.88 7.46 19.55
CA ASN A 17 -6.12 8.90 19.61
C ASN A 17 -5.15 9.61 20.56
N LEU A 18 -4.54 8.86 21.47
CA LEU A 18 -3.56 9.39 22.41
C LEU A 18 -2.23 9.59 21.72
N SER A 19 -1.58 10.72 21.91
CA SER A 19 -0.19 10.94 21.53
C SER A 19 0.77 10.38 22.58
N ASP A 20 2.06 10.31 22.24
CA ASP A 20 3.09 9.96 23.22
C ASP A 20 3.23 11.05 24.29
N ASP A 21 2.96 12.31 23.93
CA ASP A 21 2.93 13.45 24.85
C ASP A 21 1.78 13.32 25.85
N ASP A 22 0.57 12.94 25.40
CA ASP A 22 -0.58 12.72 26.28
C ASP A 22 -0.30 11.63 27.32
N LEU A 23 0.41 10.56 26.91
CA LEU A 23 0.80 9.47 27.80
C LEU A 23 1.90 9.90 28.78
N SER A 24 2.84 10.73 28.34
CA SER A 24 3.88 11.30 29.19
C SER A 24 3.28 12.24 30.24
N GLU A 25 2.34 13.10 29.84
CA GLU A 25 1.62 13.99 30.74
C GLU A 25 0.77 13.20 31.74
N ALA A 26 0.09 12.13 31.28
CA ALA A 26 -0.65 11.23 32.15
C ALA A 26 0.26 10.56 33.20
N SER A 27 1.45 10.08 32.80
CA SER A 27 2.45 9.53 33.74
C SER A 27 2.88 10.57 34.78
N ALA A 28 3.14 11.81 34.37
CA ALA A 28 3.52 12.89 35.27
C ALA A 28 2.39 13.24 36.26
N ALA A 29 1.14 13.27 35.78
CA ALA A 29 -0.03 13.53 36.61
C ALA A 29 -0.24 12.44 37.68
N VAL A 30 -0.06 11.16 37.32
CA VAL A 30 -0.12 10.04 38.29
C VAL A 30 0.96 10.18 39.37
N LEU A 31 2.20 10.49 38.98
CA LEU A 31 3.31 10.71 39.91
C LEU A 31 3.01 11.87 40.88
N TYR A 32 2.53 12.99 40.36
CA TYR A 32 2.15 14.15 41.16
C TYR A 32 1.06 13.80 42.19
N LEU A 33 0.02 13.09 41.77
CA LEU A 33 -1.07 12.68 42.67
C LEU A 33 -0.58 11.72 43.77
N LYS A 34 0.37 10.82 43.47
CA LYS A 34 1.03 10.00 44.50
C LYS A 34 1.84 10.84 45.49
N GLN A 35 2.59 11.83 45.01
CA GLN A 35 3.41 12.69 45.86
C GLN A 35 2.57 13.48 46.87
N VAL A 36 1.36 13.89 46.49
CA VAL A 36 0.45 14.60 47.40
C VAL A 36 -0.41 13.64 48.27
N GLY A 37 -0.11 12.34 48.26
CA GLY A 37 -0.65 11.36 49.20
C GLY A 37 -1.84 10.53 48.71
N PHE A 38 -2.22 10.62 47.43
CA PHE A 38 -3.27 9.75 46.89
C PHE A 38 -2.74 8.34 46.57
N LYS A 39 -3.59 7.35 46.82
CA LYS A 39 -3.35 5.98 46.38
C LYS A 39 -3.87 5.80 44.95
N MET A 40 -2.96 5.70 43.99
CA MET A 40 -3.26 5.71 42.54
C MET A 40 -2.81 4.43 41.82
N ASP A 41 -2.65 3.32 42.53
CA ASP A 41 -2.15 2.05 41.96
C ASP A 41 -3.01 1.55 40.79
N TRP A 42 -4.34 1.71 40.87
CA TRP A 42 -5.26 1.35 39.79
C TRP A 42 -5.12 2.22 38.53
N LEU A 43 -4.68 3.48 38.68
CA LEU A 43 -4.45 4.39 37.55
C LEU A 43 -3.11 4.10 36.88
N GLU A 44 -2.11 3.68 37.64
CA GLU A 44 -0.84 3.20 37.09
C GLU A 44 -1.06 1.96 36.23
N GLU A 45 -1.75 0.95 36.77
CA GLU A 45 -2.10 -0.26 36.02
C GLU A 45 -2.90 0.07 34.76
N LYS A 46 -3.84 1.01 34.86
CA LYS A 46 -4.63 1.45 33.71
C LYS A 46 -3.78 2.15 32.64
N LEU A 47 -2.84 2.99 33.05
CA LEU A 47 -1.93 3.68 32.15
C LEU A 47 -1.00 2.70 31.43
N GLU A 48 -0.45 1.72 32.15
CA GLU A 48 0.35 0.64 31.56
C GLU A 48 -0.46 -0.17 30.53
N GLU A 49 -1.71 -0.51 30.84
CA GLU A 49 -2.60 -1.21 29.91
C GLU A 49 -2.83 -0.40 28.61
N VAL A 50 -3.05 0.91 28.74
CA VAL A 50 -3.26 1.80 27.58
C VAL A 50 -1.98 1.92 26.74
N GLN A 51 -0.81 2.05 27.39
CA GLN A 51 0.49 2.08 26.71
C GLN A 51 0.77 0.77 25.95
N GLU A 52 0.51 -0.39 26.58
CA GLU A 52 0.67 -1.69 25.93
C GLU A 52 -0.27 -1.86 24.72
N LYS A 53 -1.52 -1.41 24.85
CA LYS A 53 -2.45 -1.44 23.71
C LYS A 53 -1.99 -0.54 22.58
N LYS A 54 -1.47 0.67 22.88
CA LYS A 54 -0.95 1.60 21.87
C LYS A 54 0.23 0.99 21.11
N THR A 55 1.18 0.35 21.81
CA THR A 55 2.33 -0.29 21.16
C THR A 55 1.91 -1.45 20.26
N LYS A 56 0.94 -2.27 20.69
CA LYS A 56 0.36 -3.34 19.86
C LYS A 56 -0.30 -2.78 18.61
N VAL A 57 -1.09 -1.73 18.73
CA VAL A 57 -1.75 -1.09 17.58
C VAL A 57 -0.72 -0.52 16.61
N ASN A 58 0.28 0.22 17.09
CA ASN A 58 1.34 0.77 16.25
C ASN A 58 2.11 -0.34 15.51
N THR A 59 2.42 -1.44 16.21
CA THR A 59 3.08 -2.61 15.61
C THR A 59 2.21 -3.23 14.53
N GLY A 60 0.91 -3.44 14.79
CA GLY A 60 -0.03 -3.97 13.81
C GLY A 60 -0.18 -3.06 12.60
N LYS A 61 -0.21 -1.74 12.80
CA LYS A 61 -0.26 -0.75 11.71
C LYS A 61 1.00 -0.81 10.83
N ALA A 62 2.18 -0.88 11.44
CA ALA A 62 3.44 -1.02 10.69
C ALA A 62 3.47 -2.32 9.87
N GLN A 63 3.00 -3.44 10.44
CA GLN A 63 2.89 -4.72 9.73
C GLN A 63 1.90 -4.65 8.56
N LEU A 64 0.74 -4.02 8.75
CA LEU A 64 -0.24 -3.83 7.68
C LEU A 64 0.31 -2.96 6.54
N GLN A 65 1.01 -1.87 6.88
CA GLN A 65 1.66 -1.01 5.89
C GLN A 65 2.70 -1.77 5.05
N HIS A 66 3.56 -2.55 5.70
CA HIS A 66 4.52 -3.41 5.01
C HIS A 66 3.83 -4.39 4.06
N MET A 67 2.78 -5.08 4.53
CA MET A 67 2.04 -6.05 3.72
C MET A 67 1.31 -5.38 2.54
N GLU A 68 0.82 -4.15 2.70
CA GLU A 68 0.22 -3.36 1.63
C GLU A 68 1.23 -3.01 0.53
N GLU A 69 2.47 -2.67 0.91
CA GLU A 69 3.56 -2.41 -0.03
C GLU A 69 3.95 -3.66 -0.81
N GLU A 70 4.12 -4.81 -0.13
CA GLU A 70 4.40 -6.09 -0.79
C GLU A 70 3.28 -6.49 -1.76
N PHE A 71 2.02 -6.29 -1.35
CA PHE A 71 0.87 -6.55 -2.20
C PHE A 71 0.86 -5.68 -3.46
N LYS A 72 1.21 -4.39 -3.35
CA LYS A 72 1.34 -3.48 -4.51
C LYS A 72 2.40 -3.99 -5.50
N VAL A 73 3.55 -4.44 -5.00
CA VAL A 73 4.62 -5.00 -5.84
C VAL A 73 4.15 -6.28 -6.54
N LEU A 74 3.50 -7.19 -5.81
CA LEU A 74 3.00 -8.44 -6.37
C LEU A 74 1.92 -8.18 -7.44
N ASN A 75 0.99 -7.27 -7.16
CA ASN A 75 -0.06 -6.92 -8.10
C ASN A 75 0.51 -6.35 -9.41
N LYS A 76 1.53 -5.49 -9.32
CA LYS A 76 2.24 -4.99 -10.51
C LYS A 76 2.84 -6.13 -11.34
N LYS A 77 3.55 -7.07 -10.70
CA LYS A 77 4.11 -8.25 -11.38
C LYS A 77 3.03 -9.11 -12.04
N CYS A 78 1.89 -9.30 -11.39
CA CYS A 78 0.75 -10.03 -11.97
C CYS A 78 0.21 -9.34 -13.23
N LEU A 79 0.13 -8.01 -13.26
CA LEU A 79 -0.29 -7.26 -14.44
C LEU A 79 0.72 -7.40 -15.59
N GLU A 80 2.03 -7.30 -15.30
CA GLU A 80 3.10 -7.51 -16.29
C GLU A 80 3.05 -8.93 -16.88
N LEU A 81 2.86 -9.96 -16.04
CA LEU A 81 2.72 -11.34 -16.48
C LEU A 81 1.47 -11.56 -17.34
N LYS A 82 0.36 -10.92 -16.98
CA LYS A 82 -0.88 -10.99 -17.76
C LYS A 82 -0.70 -10.39 -19.15
N ASP A 83 -0.03 -9.24 -19.24
CA ASP A 83 0.28 -8.60 -20.52
C ASP A 83 1.18 -9.48 -21.38
N LEU A 84 2.28 -10.00 -20.81
CA LEU A 84 3.19 -10.91 -21.50
C LEU A 84 2.46 -12.15 -22.03
N THR A 85 1.56 -12.73 -21.23
CA THR A 85 0.78 -13.91 -21.63
C THR A 85 -0.18 -13.59 -22.78
N SER A 86 -0.84 -12.44 -22.74
CA SER A 86 -1.71 -11.97 -23.83
C SER A 86 -0.92 -11.80 -25.15
N ASN A 87 0.27 -11.23 -25.06
CA ASN A 87 1.16 -11.04 -26.21
C ASN A 87 1.66 -12.37 -26.77
N LEU A 88 2.04 -13.32 -25.92
CA LEU A 88 2.46 -14.67 -26.34
C LEU A 88 1.33 -15.45 -26.99
N PHE A 89 0.10 -15.37 -26.45
CA PHE A 89 -1.07 -16.02 -27.03
C PHE A 89 -1.36 -15.44 -28.42
N SER A 90 -1.33 -14.11 -28.55
CA SER A 90 -1.51 -13.42 -29.83
C SER A 90 -0.42 -13.83 -30.85
N GLY A 91 0.84 -13.89 -30.42
CA GLY A 91 1.95 -14.34 -31.26
C GLY A 91 1.82 -15.80 -31.70
N ARG A 92 1.39 -16.69 -30.80
CA ARG A 92 1.14 -18.11 -31.12
C ARG A 92 0.03 -18.26 -32.15
N VAL A 93 -1.09 -17.54 -31.99
CA VAL A 93 -2.20 -17.58 -32.96
C VAL A 93 -1.76 -17.12 -34.34
N LEU A 94 -0.92 -16.07 -34.41
CA LEU A 94 -0.33 -15.64 -35.69
C LEU A 94 0.54 -16.75 -36.29
N TYR A 95 1.42 -17.36 -35.48
CA TYR A 95 2.32 -18.42 -35.92
C TYR A 95 1.57 -19.68 -36.40
N GLU A 96 0.59 -20.17 -35.65
CA GLU A 96 -0.23 -21.33 -36.02
C GLU A 96 -1.03 -21.07 -37.31
N ASN A 97 -1.52 -19.84 -37.52
CA ASN A 97 -2.16 -19.46 -38.78
C ASN A 97 -1.18 -19.47 -39.96
N PHE A 98 0.06 -19.01 -39.78
CA PHE A 98 1.09 -19.07 -40.81
C PHE A 98 1.50 -20.51 -41.15
N GLU A 99 1.64 -21.41 -40.16
CA GLU A 99 1.93 -22.83 -40.41
C GLU A 99 0.80 -23.53 -41.17
N ARG A 100 -0.46 -23.21 -40.83
CA ARG A 100 -1.63 -23.83 -41.48
C ARG A 100 -1.86 -23.34 -42.91
N HIS A 101 -1.51 -22.08 -43.19
CA HIS A 101 -1.77 -21.41 -44.47
C HIS A 101 -0.54 -20.66 -45.00
N PRO A 102 0.57 -21.36 -45.32
CA PRO A 102 1.83 -20.74 -45.74
C PRO A 102 1.68 -19.91 -47.03
N GLU A 103 0.72 -20.26 -47.90
CA GLU A 103 0.36 -19.52 -49.11
C GLU A 103 -0.14 -18.10 -48.83
N THR A 104 -0.69 -17.85 -47.64
CA THR A 104 -1.17 -16.53 -47.21
C THR A 104 -0.08 -15.70 -46.50
N ALA A 105 1.06 -16.33 -46.16
CA ALA A 105 2.12 -15.69 -45.41
C ALA A 105 2.78 -14.55 -46.21
N LEU A 106 3.02 -14.79 -47.49
CA LEU A 106 3.72 -13.88 -48.38
C LEU A 106 2.90 -12.61 -48.64
N THR A 107 1.58 -12.74 -48.81
CA THR A 107 0.63 -11.63 -48.94
C THR A 107 0.51 -10.82 -47.67
N PHE A 108 0.50 -11.47 -46.50
CA PHE A 108 0.51 -10.76 -45.21
C PHE A 108 1.81 -9.95 -44.99
N ILE A 109 2.98 -10.54 -45.29
CA ILE A 109 4.28 -9.86 -45.19
C ILE A 109 4.35 -8.66 -46.15
N GLN A 110 3.87 -8.82 -47.39
CA GLN A 110 3.84 -7.73 -48.37
C GLN A 110 2.92 -6.58 -47.94
N ASN A 111 1.73 -6.89 -47.44
CA ASN A 111 0.78 -5.88 -46.98
C ASN A 111 1.29 -5.12 -45.73
N THR A 112 1.90 -5.81 -44.77
CA THR A 112 2.49 -5.17 -43.58
C THR A 112 3.68 -4.28 -43.94
N THR A 113 4.51 -4.69 -44.91
CA THR A 113 5.64 -3.89 -45.41
C THR A 113 5.16 -2.62 -46.13
N LYS A 114 4.10 -2.73 -46.95
CA LYS A 114 3.46 -1.58 -47.62
C LYS A 114 2.89 -0.58 -46.61
N LEU A 115 2.20 -1.04 -45.56
CA LEU A 115 1.67 -0.16 -44.52
C LEU A 115 2.80 0.59 -43.78
N ARG A 116 3.88 -0.10 -43.41
CA ARG A 116 5.01 0.53 -42.72
C ARG A 116 5.74 1.58 -43.57
N THR A 117 5.85 1.35 -44.87
CA THR A 117 6.43 2.32 -45.82
C THR A 117 5.52 3.52 -46.02
N TYR A 118 4.20 3.30 -46.08
CA TYR A 118 3.21 4.38 -46.14
C TYR A 118 3.23 5.26 -44.87
N ASP A 119 3.23 4.65 -43.67
CA ASP A 119 3.27 5.39 -42.41
C ASP A 119 4.57 6.21 -42.29
N SER A 120 5.71 5.64 -42.67
CA SER A 120 7.01 6.34 -42.70
C SER A 120 6.99 7.53 -43.67
N PHE A 121 6.36 7.36 -44.83
CA PHE A 121 6.18 8.43 -45.81
C PHE A 121 5.29 9.55 -45.23
N ILE A 122 4.14 9.24 -44.64
CA ILE A 122 3.25 10.25 -44.03
C ILE A 122 3.96 11.01 -42.90
N VAL A 123 4.64 10.30 -41.99
CA VAL A 123 5.37 10.95 -40.90
C VAL A 123 6.46 11.88 -41.43
N LYS A 124 7.17 11.51 -42.51
CA LYS A 124 8.19 12.37 -43.12
C LYS A 124 7.61 13.57 -43.88
N THR A 125 6.43 13.40 -44.48
CA THR A 125 5.84 14.44 -45.35
C THR A 125 5.08 15.51 -44.56
N TYR A 126 4.62 15.20 -43.34
CA TYR A 126 3.74 16.08 -42.55
C TYR A 126 4.32 16.49 -41.18
N LYS A 127 5.61 16.24 -40.91
CA LYS A 127 6.32 16.74 -39.71
C LYS A 127 7.36 17.84 -39.99
N GLU A 128 7.38 18.40 -41.19
CA GLU A 128 8.11 19.65 -41.54
C GLU A 128 7.12 20.81 -41.65
#